data_AF-A0A166B888-F1
#
_entry.id   AF-A0A166B888-F1
#
_cell.length_a   1.000
_cell.length_b   1.000
_cell.length_c   1.000
_cell.angle_alpha   90.00
_cell.angle_beta   90.00
_cell.angle_gamma   90.00
#
_symmetry.space_group_name_H-M   'P 1'
#
loop_
_entity.id
_entity.type
_entity.pdbx_description
1 polymer ?
#
loop_
_entity_poly.entity_id
_entity_poly.type
_entity_poly.pdbx_seq_one_letter_code
_entity_poly.pdbx_strand_id
1 'polypeptide(L)'
;MSDEDRIGADRRRLEISMKMPKPRPHMSDPELEEWSDKYIEDFTDELKSSQQWCCLFCDKPARTTATVSIPNLDTVPVMFYWVHALCNAGRGPCARRYIGYSYKMRRSLGGPFVYHARKTVNALKHSLFGGCAACTDGQTSEEGMIVCTKCNVARYYSEEHRLAAKHDHARYCEVIKGTQWSWK
;
A
#
# COMPACT_ATOMS: atom_id res chain seq x y z
N MET A 1 -1.47 25.09 -2.31
CA MET A 1 -1.24 24.11 -1.22
C MET A 1 0.25 23.98 -1.01
N SER A 2 0.72 24.35 0.18
CA SER A 2 2.10 24.17 0.60
C SER A 2 2.41 22.67 0.80
N ASP A 3 3.69 22.28 0.80
CA ASP A 3 4.09 20.90 1.14
C ASP A 3 3.77 20.53 2.60
N GLU A 4 3.52 21.51 3.46
CA GLU A 4 3.15 21.33 4.87
C GLU A 4 1.65 21.08 5.05
N ASP A 5 0.79 21.71 4.25
CA ASP A 5 -0.66 21.44 4.21
C ASP A 5 -0.97 19.98 3.87
N ARG A 6 0.02 19.32 3.30
CA ARG A 6 -0.08 17.94 2.93
C ARG A 6 0.18 17.07 4.21
N ILE A 7 0.94 17.42 5.23
CA ILE A 7 1.30 16.45 6.30
C ILE A 7 0.15 16.29 7.31
N GLY A 8 -0.65 15.21 7.24
CA GLY A 8 -1.74 14.99 8.22
C GLY A 8 -2.80 13.93 7.85
N ALA A 9 -3.86 13.88 8.68
CA ALA A 9 -5.01 12.99 8.55
C ALA A 9 -5.84 13.22 7.26
N ASP A 10 -5.72 14.41 6.66
CA ASP A 10 -6.47 14.87 5.49
C ASP A 10 -5.75 14.58 4.16
N ARG A 11 -5.47 13.31 3.86
CA ARG A 11 -4.92 12.92 2.56
C ARG A 11 -5.53 11.66 1.98
N ARG A 12 -5.40 11.55 0.65
CA ARG A 12 -5.54 10.31 -0.12
C ARG A 12 -4.57 9.24 0.40
N ARG A 13 -5.07 8.34 1.24
CA ARG A 13 -4.40 7.09 1.62
C ARG A 13 -5.41 5.96 1.72
N LEU A 14 -4.92 4.75 1.54
CA LEU A 14 -5.63 3.55 1.94
C LEU A 14 -5.10 3.12 3.29
N GLU A 15 -5.99 3.02 4.25
CA GLU A 15 -5.72 2.44 5.55
C GLU A 15 -6.14 0.98 5.51
N ILE A 16 -5.22 0.07 5.82
CA ILE A 16 -5.49 -1.37 5.87
C ILE A 16 -5.15 -1.86 7.27
N SER A 17 -6.09 -2.53 7.92
CA SER A 17 -5.79 -3.37 9.08
C SER A 17 -5.61 -4.81 8.63
N MET A 18 -4.46 -5.41 8.93
CA MET A 18 -4.14 -6.79 8.55
C MET A 18 -3.87 -7.63 9.79
N LYS A 19 -4.49 -8.81 9.87
CA LYS A 19 -4.13 -9.84 10.85
C LYS A 19 -3.07 -10.73 10.22
N MET A 20 -1.82 -10.56 10.66
CA MET A 20 -0.70 -11.30 10.07
C MET A 20 -0.22 -12.39 11.03
N PRO A 21 0.00 -13.62 10.54
CA PRO A 21 0.54 -14.69 11.38
C PRO A 21 1.99 -14.36 11.72
N LYS A 22 2.35 -14.32 13.02
CA LYS A 22 3.76 -14.20 13.41
C LYS A 22 4.55 -15.35 12.75
N PRO A 23 5.70 -15.09 12.11
CA PRO A 23 6.47 -16.13 11.44
C PRO A 23 7.08 -17.12 12.45
N ARG A 24 7.30 -16.66 13.69
CA ARG A 24 7.73 -17.48 14.83
C ARG A 24 7.27 -16.87 16.15
N PRO A 25 7.14 -17.66 17.23
CA PRO A 25 6.84 -17.13 18.56
C PRO A 25 7.99 -16.27 19.08
N HIS A 26 7.70 -15.39 20.04
CA HIS A 26 8.68 -14.58 20.80
C HIS A 26 9.60 -13.64 19.99
N MET A 27 9.13 -13.10 18.87
CA MET A 27 9.85 -12.00 18.20
C MET A 27 9.82 -10.74 19.05
N SER A 28 10.96 -10.03 19.11
CA SER A 28 11.04 -8.68 19.64
C SER A 28 10.29 -7.67 18.75
N ASP A 29 9.95 -6.51 19.30
CA ASP A 29 9.26 -5.45 18.55
C ASP A 29 10.00 -5.03 17.27
N PRO A 30 11.34 -4.82 17.27
CA PRO A 30 12.08 -4.49 16.05
C PRO A 30 12.08 -5.62 15.01
N GLU A 31 12.21 -6.88 15.44
CA GLU A 31 12.13 -8.03 14.51
C GLU A 31 10.76 -8.12 13.86
N LEU A 32 9.70 -7.80 14.64
CA LEU A 32 8.33 -7.83 14.16
C LEU A 32 8.06 -6.68 13.18
N GLU A 33 8.62 -5.48 13.43
CA GLU A 33 8.59 -4.34 12.51
C GLU A 33 9.35 -4.61 11.20
N GLU A 34 10.53 -5.22 11.25
CA GLU A 34 11.29 -5.56 10.05
C GLU A 34 10.57 -6.62 9.20
N TRP A 35 10.08 -7.68 9.85
CA TRP A 35 9.30 -8.71 9.17
C TRP A 35 8.01 -8.15 8.57
N SER A 36 7.33 -7.30 9.33
CA SER A 36 6.16 -6.52 8.92
C SER A 36 6.40 -5.78 7.62
N ASP A 37 7.46 -4.99 7.58
CA ASP A 37 7.74 -4.11 6.47
C ASP A 37 8.10 -4.94 5.24
N LYS A 38 8.88 -6.01 5.40
CA LYS A 38 9.21 -6.95 4.32
C LYS A 38 7.97 -7.68 3.77
N TYR A 39 7.10 -8.18 4.65
CA TYR A 39 5.87 -8.87 4.25
C TYR A 39 4.97 -7.95 3.43
N ILE A 40 4.92 -6.67 3.79
CA ILE A 40 4.15 -5.67 3.06
C ILE A 40 4.81 -5.22 1.78
N GLU A 41 6.13 -5.09 1.72
CA GLU A 41 6.81 -4.79 0.47
C GLU A 41 6.44 -5.80 -0.62
N ASP A 42 6.50 -7.09 -0.31
CA ASP A 42 6.11 -8.17 -1.23
C ASP A 42 4.63 -8.07 -1.65
N PHE A 43 3.78 -7.53 -0.78
CA PHE A 43 2.35 -7.32 -1.04
C PHE A 43 2.04 -6.03 -1.82
N THR A 44 2.82 -4.98 -1.61
CA THR A 44 2.49 -3.62 -2.08
C THR A 44 2.53 -3.43 -3.59
N ASP A 45 3.23 -4.30 -4.30
CA ASP A 45 3.27 -4.32 -5.75
C ASP A 45 1.99 -4.92 -6.35
N GLU A 46 1.32 -5.80 -5.60
CA GLU A 46 0.05 -6.45 -5.98
C GLU A 46 -1.17 -5.65 -5.52
N LEU A 47 -1.00 -4.74 -4.56
CA LEU A 47 -2.05 -3.82 -4.14
C LEU A 47 -2.54 -3.02 -5.35
N LYS A 48 -3.83 -3.16 -5.64
CA LYS A 48 -4.58 -2.28 -6.55
C LYS A 48 -5.69 -1.60 -5.78
N SER A 49 -6.09 -0.42 -6.24
CA SER A 49 -7.20 0.30 -5.65
C SER A 49 -8.43 0.31 -6.54
N SER A 50 -9.58 0.42 -5.89
CA SER A 50 -10.88 0.71 -6.47
C SER A 50 -11.04 2.10 -7.11
N GLN A 51 -10.08 3.01 -6.97
CA GLN A 51 -10.22 4.40 -7.46
C GLN A 51 -9.14 4.79 -8.49
N GLN A 52 -9.34 5.91 -9.19
CA GLN A 52 -8.31 6.50 -10.05
C GLN A 52 -7.25 7.22 -9.19
N TRP A 53 -6.23 6.49 -8.77
CA TRP A 53 -5.18 7.06 -7.92
C TRP A 53 -4.11 7.78 -8.71
N CYS A 54 -3.89 9.02 -8.28
CA CYS A 54 -2.75 9.81 -8.67
C CYS A 54 -1.65 9.75 -7.62
N CYS A 55 -0.44 10.06 -8.06
CA CYS A 55 0.73 10.23 -7.22
C CYS A 55 0.48 11.31 -6.17
N LEU A 56 0.77 10.97 -4.91
CA LEU A 56 0.65 11.84 -3.74
C LEU A 56 1.25 13.25 -3.90
N PHE A 57 2.25 13.42 -4.76
CA PHE A 57 3.03 14.66 -4.85
C PHE A 57 2.91 15.41 -6.17
N CYS A 58 2.59 14.73 -7.27
CA CYS A 58 2.67 15.30 -8.62
C CYS A 58 1.44 15.03 -9.50
N ASP A 59 0.40 14.40 -8.94
CA ASP A 59 -0.90 14.15 -9.58
C ASP A 59 -0.88 13.30 -10.88
N LYS A 60 0.29 12.86 -11.33
CA LYS A 60 0.42 11.85 -12.39
C LYS A 60 -0.15 10.50 -11.95
N PRO A 61 -0.62 9.64 -12.85
CA PRO A 61 -1.11 8.31 -12.50
C PRO A 61 -0.13 7.54 -11.61
N ALA A 62 -0.62 7.01 -10.49
CA ALA A 62 0.19 6.21 -9.59
C ALA A 62 0.42 4.81 -10.16
N ARG A 63 1.62 4.27 -9.94
CA ARG A 63 2.06 2.94 -10.42
C ARG A 63 2.63 2.07 -9.32
N THR A 64 3.16 2.70 -8.29
CA THR A 64 3.79 2.04 -7.15
C THR A 64 3.17 2.59 -5.88
N THR A 65 3.27 1.86 -4.79
CA THR A 65 2.86 2.37 -3.48
C THR A 65 4.04 2.56 -2.56
N ALA A 66 3.83 3.36 -1.53
CA ALA A 66 4.68 3.40 -0.38
C ALA A 66 3.87 3.27 0.91
N THR A 67 4.41 2.57 1.89
CA THR A 67 3.70 2.15 3.09
C THR A 67 4.39 2.66 4.33
N VAL A 68 3.57 3.00 5.33
CA VAL A 68 4.01 3.15 6.71
C VAL A 68 3.20 2.19 7.56
N SER A 69 3.92 1.39 8.35
CA SER A 69 3.38 0.45 9.31
C SER A 69 3.23 1.10 10.68
N ILE A 70 2.10 0.84 11.33
CA ILE A 70 1.85 1.17 12.72
C ILE A 70 1.54 -0.16 13.41
N PRO A 71 2.54 -0.80 14.03
CA PRO A 71 2.35 -2.08 14.68
C PRO A 71 1.46 -1.92 15.93
N ASN A 72 0.45 -2.78 16.07
CA ASN A 72 -0.17 -3.05 17.37
C ASN A 72 0.27 -4.46 17.82
N LEU A 73 0.95 -4.53 18.95
CA LEU A 73 1.71 -5.71 19.38
C LEU A 73 1.04 -6.51 20.51
N ASP A 74 -0.16 -6.14 20.94
CA ASP A 74 -0.69 -6.56 22.24
C ASP A 74 -1.07 -8.04 22.35
N THR A 75 -1.66 -8.69 21.32
CA THR A 75 -2.03 -10.14 21.43
C THR A 75 -2.19 -10.87 20.10
N VAL A 76 -2.67 -10.19 19.05
CA VAL A 76 -2.68 -10.65 17.66
C VAL A 76 -1.98 -9.55 16.87
N PRO A 77 -1.00 -9.82 15.98
CA PRO A 77 -0.42 -8.77 15.16
C PRO A 77 -1.49 -8.26 14.21
N VAL A 78 -2.21 -7.23 14.67
CA VAL A 78 -3.04 -6.40 13.82
C VAL A 78 -2.15 -5.23 13.47
N MET A 79 -1.71 -5.18 12.23
CA MET A 79 -0.90 -4.08 11.76
C MET A 79 -1.74 -3.15 10.93
N PHE A 80 -1.61 -1.87 11.23
CA PHE A 80 -2.25 -0.81 10.51
C PHE A 80 -1.25 -0.26 9.50
N TYR A 81 -1.65 -0.28 8.23
CA TYR A 81 -0.83 0.22 7.14
C TYR A 81 -1.49 1.40 6.48
N TRP A 82 -0.71 2.45 6.31
CA TRP A 82 -1.06 3.54 5.42
C TRP A 82 -0.37 3.33 4.09
N VAL A 83 -1.14 3.11 3.05
CA VAL A 83 -0.67 2.93 1.68
C VAL A 83 -0.86 4.25 0.93
N HIS A 84 0.26 4.76 0.42
CA HIS A 84 0.37 6.01 -0.32
C HIS A 84 0.69 5.70 -1.78
N ALA A 85 -0.16 6.13 -2.71
CA ALA A 85 0.08 5.89 -4.12
C ALA A 85 1.10 6.91 -4.69
N LEU A 86 2.07 6.42 -5.47
CA LEU A 86 3.15 7.21 -6.06
C LEU A 86 3.34 6.86 -7.54
N CYS A 87 3.72 7.85 -8.35
CA CYS A 87 4.11 7.59 -9.75
C CYS A 87 5.39 6.75 -9.82
N ASN A 88 6.28 6.89 -8.84
CA ASN A 88 7.46 6.06 -8.65
C ASN A 88 7.94 6.20 -7.19
N ALA A 89 7.87 5.11 -6.43
CA ALA A 89 8.32 5.05 -5.04
C ALA A 89 9.83 4.81 -4.89
N GLY A 90 10.49 4.26 -5.91
CA GLY A 90 11.90 3.89 -5.85
C GLY A 90 12.87 4.98 -6.33
N ARG A 91 12.42 5.93 -7.17
CA ARG A 91 13.29 6.98 -7.74
C ARG A 91 12.58 8.27 -8.10
N GLY A 92 13.38 9.32 -8.24
CA GLY A 92 12.94 10.64 -8.72
C GLY A 92 12.42 11.57 -7.62
N PRO A 93 11.86 12.73 -8.00
CA PRO A 93 11.46 13.76 -7.04
C PRO A 93 10.35 13.30 -6.07
N CYS A 94 9.40 12.49 -6.53
CA CYS A 94 8.30 12.00 -5.70
C CYS A 94 8.79 10.99 -4.64
N ALA A 95 9.71 10.09 -5.00
CA ALA A 95 10.35 9.19 -4.04
C ALA A 95 11.12 9.97 -2.97
N ARG A 96 11.92 10.98 -3.35
CA ARG A 96 12.64 11.83 -2.38
C ARG A 96 11.71 12.60 -1.46
N ARG A 97 10.63 13.17 -1.99
CA ARG A 97 9.58 13.82 -1.18
C ARG A 97 8.92 12.85 -0.22
N TYR A 98 8.69 11.60 -0.65
CA TYR A 98 8.14 10.57 0.22
C TYR A 98 9.04 10.25 1.41
N ILE A 99 10.36 10.17 1.22
CA ILE A 99 11.32 9.92 2.31
C ILE A 99 11.22 11.01 3.39
N GLY A 100 11.21 12.29 2.98
CA GLY A 100 11.03 13.40 3.92
C GLY A 100 9.66 13.38 4.60
N TYR A 101 8.61 13.02 3.86
CA TYR A 101 7.26 12.86 4.38
C TYR A 101 7.16 11.73 5.43
N SER A 102 7.70 10.55 5.14
CA SER A 102 7.65 9.39 6.04
C SER A 102 8.43 9.65 7.32
N TYR A 103 9.56 10.36 7.23
CA TYR A 103 10.32 10.81 8.39
C TYR A 103 9.50 11.71 9.32
N LYS A 104 8.89 12.77 8.77
CA LYS A 104 8.05 13.70 9.57
C LYS A 104 6.85 12.97 10.19
N MET A 105 6.22 12.06 9.45
CA MET A 105 5.06 11.30 9.90
C MET A 105 5.41 10.33 11.05
N ARG A 106 6.47 9.53 10.92
CA ARG A 106 6.93 8.63 12.00
C ARG A 106 7.29 9.41 13.27
N ARG A 107 7.97 10.55 13.13
CA ARG A 107 8.28 11.43 14.26
C ARG A 107 7.03 11.93 14.98
N SER A 108 5.96 12.26 14.24
CA SER A 108 4.69 12.71 14.85
C SER A 108 3.97 11.61 15.62
N LEU A 109 4.23 10.34 15.31
CA LEU A 109 3.67 9.18 16.01
C LEU A 109 4.53 8.72 17.20
N GLY A 110 5.61 9.43 17.52
CA GLY A 110 6.48 9.10 18.67
C GLY A 110 7.34 7.85 18.50
N GLY A 111 7.34 7.23 17.31
CA GLY A 111 8.11 6.01 17.04
C GLY A 111 9.53 6.28 16.53
N PRO A 112 10.49 5.36 16.78
CA PRO A 112 11.79 5.38 16.12
C PRO A 112 11.62 5.23 14.60
N PHE A 113 12.46 5.90 13.83
CA PHE A 113 12.43 5.84 12.37
C PHE A 113 13.41 4.79 11.86
N VAL A 114 12.88 3.71 11.27
CA VAL A 114 13.67 2.80 10.43
C VAL A 114 13.21 2.99 8.99
N TYR A 115 14.05 3.61 8.17
CA TYR A 115 13.82 3.63 6.72
C TYR A 115 14.34 2.34 6.12
N HIS A 116 13.41 1.46 5.74
CA HIS A 116 13.75 0.37 4.84
C HIS A 116 13.85 0.93 3.43
N ALA A 117 15.07 0.95 2.89
CA ALA A 117 15.29 1.32 1.50
C ALA A 117 14.55 0.31 0.62
N ARG A 118 13.42 0.74 0.05
CA ARG A 118 12.66 -0.09 -0.89
C ARG A 118 13.57 -0.55 -2.01
N LYS A 119 13.41 -1.81 -2.42
CA LYS A 119 14.00 -2.30 -3.67
C LYS A 119 13.67 -1.31 -4.79
N THR A 120 14.64 -1.02 -5.64
CA THR A 120 14.43 -0.13 -6.78
C THR A 120 13.41 -0.76 -7.74
N VAL A 121 12.16 -0.29 -7.65
CA VAL A 121 11.07 -0.77 -8.50
C VAL A 121 11.08 -0.02 -9.83
N ASN A 122 11.11 -0.74 -10.95
CA ASN A 122 10.90 -0.13 -12.26
C ASN A 122 9.40 0.15 -12.44
N ALA A 123 8.95 1.32 -11.99
CA ALA A 123 7.54 1.71 -12.04
C ALA A 123 6.85 1.53 -13.41
N LEU A 124 7.59 1.60 -14.53
CA LEU A 124 6.99 1.39 -15.86
C LEU A 124 6.60 -0.07 -16.13
N LYS A 125 7.20 -1.02 -15.41
CA LYS A 125 6.81 -2.44 -15.45
C LYS A 125 5.58 -2.75 -14.60
N HIS A 126 5.14 -1.81 -13.76
CA HIS A 126 3.95 -1.98 -12.92
C HIS A 126 2.74 -1.35 -13.61
N SER A 127 1.64 -2.10 -13.66
CA SER A 127 0.34 -1.59 -14.06
C SER A 127 -0.11 -0.46 -13.12
N LEU A 128 -1.03 0.38 -13.60
CA LEU A 128 -1.57 1.48 -12.80
C LEU A 128 -2.12 0.96 -11.47
N PHE A 129 -1.93 1.74 -10.41
CA PHE A 129 -2.43 1.37 -9.08
C PHE A 129 -3.96 1.23 -9.07
N GLY A 130 -4.68 2.03 -9.86
CA GLY A 130 -6.13 1.94 -10.03
C GLY A 130 -6.63 0.95 -11.09
N GLY A 131 -5.76 0.09 -11.62
CA GLY A 131 -6.10 -0.86 -12.68
C GLY A 131 -6.56 -2.23 -12.18
N CYS A 132 -6.87 -3.13 -13.13
CA CYS A 132 -7.16 -4.53 -12.84
C CYS A 132 -5.94 -5.24 -12.22
N ALA A 133 -6.16 -6.00 -11.15
CA ALA A 133 -5.12 -6.73 -10.43
C ALA A 133 -4.53 -7.91 -11.22
N ALA A 134 -5.26 -8.42 -12.21
CA ALA A 134 -4.79 -9.50 -13.09
C ALA A 134 -4.08 -8.98 -14.36
N CYS A 135 -4.18 -7.69 -14.68
CA CYS A 135 -3.65 -7.13 -15.91
C CYS A 135 -2.21 -6.61 -15.72
N THR A 136 -1.33 -6.96 -16.66
CA THR A 136 0.08 -6.56 -16.69
C THR A 136 0.33 -5.37 -17.62
N ASP A 137 -0.55 -5.15 -18.61
CA ASP A 137 -0.43 -4.14 -19.66
C ASP A 137 -0.85 -2.72 -19.22
N GLY A 138 -1.31 -2.58 -17.97
CA GLY A 138 -1.73 -1.28 -17.43
C GLY A 138 -2.93 -0.68 -18.15
N GLN A 139 -3.68 -1.49 -18.90
CA GLN A 139 -4.90 -1.06 -19.55
C GLN A 139 -6.00 -0.86 -18.50
N THR A 140 -6.33 0.42 -18.38
CA THR A 140 -7.54 1.06 -17.90
C THR A 140 -7.92 0.92 -16.42
N SER A 141 -8.25 2.07 -15.84
CA SER A 141 -9.01 2.23 -14.60
C SER A 141 -10.42 2.66 -15.00
N GLU A 142 -11.19 1.72 -15.53
CA GLU A 142 -12.55 1.96 -16.01
C GLU A 142 -13.58 1.94 -14.87
N GLU A 143 -14.68 2.65 -15.09
CA GLU A 143 -15.88 2.55 -14.26
C GLU A 143 -16.47 1.14 -14.41
N GLY A 144 -17.03 0.58 -13.33
CA GLY A 144 -17.71 -0.72 -13.38
C GLY A 144 -16.83 -1.97 -13.15
N MET A 145 -15.53 -1.84 -12.89
CA MET A 145 -14.71 -2.99 -12.49
C MET A 145 -15.23 -3.69 -11.23
N ILE A 146 -15.17 -5.02 -11.25
CA ILE A 146 -15.58 -5.91 -10.15
C ILE A 146 -14.59 -5.74 -8.99
N VAL A 147 -15.10 -5.32 -7.83
CA VAL A 147 -14.31 -5.21 -6.60
C VAL A 147 -14.41 -6.51 -5.81
N CYS A 148 -13.29 -6.98 -5.25
CA CYS A 148 -13.33 -8.10 -4.33
C CYS A 148 -14.11 -7.74 -3.06
N THR A 149 -15.23 -8.40 -2.83
CA THR A 149 -16.12 -8.17 -1.68
C THR A 149 -15.51 -8.54 -0.32
N LYS A 150 -14.47 -9.39 -0.31
CA LYS A 150 -13.82 -9.84 0.92
C LYS A 150 -12.81 -8.83 1.47
N CYS A 151 -11.98 -8.25 0.60
CA CYS A 151 -10.95 -7.29 1.05
C CYS A 151 -11.29 -5.83 0.72
N ASN A 152 -12.17 -5.57 -0.25
CA ASN A 152 -12.52 -4.24 -0.76
C ASN A 152 -11.33 -3.43 -1.32
N VAL A 153 -10.27 -4.14 -1.74
CA VAL A 153 -9.04 -3.55 -2.32
C VAL A 153 -8.91 -3.89 -3.81
N ALA A 154 -8.75 -5.19 -4.11
CA ALA A 154 -8.47 -5.64 -5.47
C ALA A 154 -9.66 -5.46 -6.42
N ARG A 155 -9.34 -5.20 -7.69
CA ARG A 155 -10.29 -4.99 -8.78
C ARG A 155 -9.99 -5.86 -9.97
N TYR A 156 -11.04 -6.19 -10.71
CA TYR A 156 -10.95 -7.02 -11.90
C TYR A 156 -11.87 -6.48 -12.99
N TYR A 157 -11.38 -6.56 -14.23
CA TYR A 157 -12.14 -6.17 -15.39
C TYR A 157 -13.31 -7.13 -15.67
N SER A 158 -13.04 -8.43 -15.54
CA SER A 158 -14.04 -9.50 -15.68
C SER A 158 -13.88 -10.55 -14.59
N GLU A 159 -14.87 -11.42 -14.48
CA GLU A 159 -14.81 -12.59 -13.60
C GLU A 159 -13.64 -13.52 -13.97
N GLU A 160 -13.29 -13.63 -15.25
CA GLU A 160 -12.15 -14.43 -15.71
C GLU A 160 -10.83 -13.87 -15.15
N HIS A 161 -10.66 -12.55 -15.16
CA HIS A 161 -9.49 -11.90 -14.56
C HIS A 161 -9.43 -12.13 -13.05
N ARG A 162 -10.60 -12.08 -12.37
CA ARG A 162 -10.69 -12.40 -10.94
C ARG A 162 -10.27 -13.84 -10.65
N LEU A 163 -10.70 -14.78 -11.47
CA LEU A 163 -10.33 -16.20 -11.34
C LEU A 163 -8.85 -16.45 -11.67
N ALA A 164 -8.31 -15.79 -12.70
CA ALA A 164 -6.91 -15.89 -13.08
C ALA A 164 -5.97 -15.41 -11.96
N ALA A 165 -6.32 -14.30 -11.30
CA ALA A 165 -5.56 -13.77 -10.17
C ALA A 165 -5.92 -14.40 -8.82
N LYS A 166 -6.79 -15.42 -8.76
CA LYS A 166 -7.33 -15.96 -7.50
C LYS A 166 -6.23 -16.42 -6.54
N HIS A 167 -5.19 -17.09 -7.04
CA HIS A 167 -4.11 -17.63 -6.22
C HIS A 167 -3.24 -16.53 -5.62
N ASP A 168 -2.80 -15.57 -6.44
CA ASP A 168 -2.01 -14.43 -5.99
C ASP A 168 -2.83 -13.55 -5.03
N HIS A 169 -4.09 -13.29 -5.39
CA HIS A 169 -5.03 -12.51 -4.60
C HIS A 169 -5.34 -13.11 -3.22
N ALA A 170 -5.48 -14.44 -3.14
CA ALA A 170 -5.88 -15.11 -1.91
C ALA A 170 -4.92 -14.81 -0.75
N ARG A 171 -3.61 -14.76 -1.05
CA ARG A 171 -2.54 -14.56 -0.06
C ARG A 171 -2.75 -13.31 0.80
N TYR A 172 -3.20 -12.22 0.18
CA TYR A 172 -3.43 -10.97 0.89
C TYR A 172 -4.89 -10.74 1.27
N CYS A 173 -5.83 -11.23 0.47
CA CYS A 173 -7.25 -11.09 0.74
C CYS A 173 -7.67 -11.73 2.08
N GLU A 174 -6.95 -12.78 2.50
CA GLU A 174 -7.20 -13.47 3.76
C GLU A 174 -6.72 -12.70 5.00
N VAL A 175 -5.64 -11.95 4.88
CA VAL A 175 -5.03 -11.23 6.00
C VAL A 175 -5.63 -9.85 6.21
N ILE A 176 -6.18 -9.22 5.17
CA ILE A 176 -6.92 -7.96 5.29
C ILE A 176 -8.18 -8.18 6.13
N LYS A 177 -8.37 -7.36 7.16
CA LYS A 177 -9.55 -7.38 8.06
C LYS A 177 -10.41 -6.13 8.00
N GLY A 178 -9.83 -5.04 7.53
CA GLY A 178 -10.50 -3.76 7.47
C GLY A 178 -9.76 -2.86 6.50
N THR A 179 -10.54 -2.08 5.77
CA THR A 179 -10.03 -1.09 4.83
C THR A 179 -10.80 0.20 5.00
N GLN A 180 -10.08 1.31 4.97
CA GLN A 180 -10.67 2.64 4.98
C GLN A 180 -9.93 3.51 3.98
N TRP A 181 -10.70 4.16 3.12
CA TRP A 181 -10.17 5.12 2.17
C TRP A 181 -10.36 6.51 2.75
N SER A 182 -9.29 7.25 3.01
CA SER A 182 -9.39 8.66 3.39
C SER A 182 -9.18 9.53 2.17
N TRP A 183 -10.11 10.46 1.94
CA TRP A 183 -10.11 11.37 0.79
C TRP A 183 -10.51 12.75 1.28
N LYS A 184 -9.53 13.63 1.49
CA LYS A 184 -9.69 15.07 1.74
C LYS A 184 -8.51 15.79 1.11
#